data_AF-A0A191ZTZ2-F1
#
_entry.id   AF-A0A191ZTZ2-F1
#
_cell.length_a   1.000
_cell.length_b   1.000
_cell.length_c   1.000
_cell.angle_alpha   90.00
_cell.angle_beta   90.00
_cell.angle_gamma   90.00
#
_symmetry.space_group_name_H-M   'P 1'
#
loop_
_entity.id
_entity.type
_entity.pdbx_description
1 polymer ?
#
loop_
_entity_poly.entity_id
_entity_poly.type
_entity_poly.pdbx_seq_one_letter_code
_entity_poly.pdbx_strand_id
1 'polypeptide(L)'
;MTTGSLAEEGWERVVPTDTLQSDIEALFFDICNYLLVLVKDDTRFDSTPQRLLREAIINRDAITAERHLQQVMLEINAKDRKLLGRVYDIGTRPMRLMSGMRLFFNPQIQQIAERFFGKPEDPSILVRPYNGETLHVFPPGEENYRYNLPIHQDFPYLLQSEKQLTFWLNLTNNLNGEAGGVRIYPRTHKLGLPKTTKNAFGHYEVVTEHYPEFDQNDYVESESGLFELYAIDSLTWHSSLPSIAKDSTRLTYIFRISDIGAQDRVPYGADRSNPKGKSFEDLYPEFYIELVTQ
;
A
#
# COMPACT_ATOMS: atom_id res chain seq x y z
N MET A 1 -15.70 -10.36 -13.77
CA MET A 1 -14.64 -10.36 -14.80
C MET A 1 -13.42 -9.74 -14.15
N THR A 2 -12.30 -10.44 -14.07
CA THR A 2 -11.03 -9.87 -13.59
C THR A 2 -10.42 -9.03 -14.72
N THR A 3 -9.83 -7.88 -14.41
CA THR A 3 -9.14 -7.03 -15.39
C THR A 3 -7.63 -7.24 -15.42
N GLY A 4 -7.14 -8.36 -14.87
CA GLY A 4 -5.74 -8.80 -14.87
C GLY A 4 -5.62 -10.28 -14.47
N SER A 5 -4.40 -10.82 -14.49
CA SER A 5 -4.06 -12.19 -14.07
C SER A 5 -2.77 -12.16 -13.27
N LEU A 6 -2.82 -12.54 -11.98
CA LEU A 6 -1.61 -12.55 -11.15
C LEU A 6 -0.47 -13.38 -11.76
N ALA A 7 -0.79 -14.55 -12.33
CA ALA A 7 0.21 -15.41 -12.93
C ALA A 7 0.84 -14.79 -14.19
N GLU A 8 0.01 -14.24 -15.08
CA GLU A 8 0.49 -13.77 -16.38
C GLU A 8 1.01 -12.34 -16.35
N GLU A 9 0.29 -11.45 -15.66
CA GLU A 9 0.51 -10.01 -15.63
C GLU A 9 1.21 -9.54 -14.35
N GLY A 10 1.30 -10.39 -13.31
CA GLY A 10 1.92 -10.02 -12.03
C GLY A 10 1.01 -9.18 -11.13
N TRP A 11 -0.25 -9.00 -11.52
CA TRP A 11 -1.25 -8.27 -10.75
C TRP A 11 -2.67 -8.72 -11.12
N GLU A 12 -3.63 -8.50 -10.22
CA GLU A 12 -5.06 -8.58 -10.53
C GLU A 12 -5.85 -7.52 -9.76
N ARG A 13 -6.86 -6.92 -10.41
CA ARG A 13 -7.89 -6.15 -9.71
C ARG A 13 -8.83 -7.12 -9.02
N VAL A 14 -8.99 -6.96 -7.71
CA VAL A 14 -9.89 -7.79 -6.91
C VAL A 14 -11.26 -7.16 -6.92
N VAL A 15 -12.26 -7.89 -7.41
CA VAL A 15 -13.67 -7.51 -7.27
C VAL A 15 -14.17 -8.05 -5.93
N PRO A 16 -14.45 -7.21 -4.93
CA PRO A 16 -14.82 -7.69 -3.60
C PRO A 16 -16.14 -8.47 -3.64
N THR A 17 -16.15 -9.63 -2.98
CA THR A 17 -17.40 -10.27 -2.53
C THR A 17 -18.07 -9.43 -1.46
N ASP A 18 -19.36 -9.63 -1.21
CA ASP A 18 -20.09 -8.91 -0.14
C ASP A 18 -19.37 -9.00 1.22
N THR A 19 -18.81 -10.16 1.54
CA THR A 19 -18.04 -10.37 2.78
C THR A 19 -16.76 -9.55 2.80
N LEU A 20 -15.98 -9.54 1.71
CA LEU A 20 -14.76 -8.72 1.64
C LEU A 20 -15.09 -7.22 1.64
N GLN A 21 -16.13 -6.81 0.91
CA GLN A 21 -16.63 -5.44 0.90
C GLN A 21 -17.00 -4.98 2.31
N SER A 22 -17.71 -5.81 3.08
CA SER A 22 -18.06 -5.52 4.48
C SER A 22 -16.83 -5.39 5.39
N ASP A 23 -15.79 -6.21 5.21
CA ASP A 23 -14.54 -6.09 5.97
C ASP A 23 -13.77 -4.81 5.60
N ILE A 24 -13.75 -4.43 4.33
CA ILE A 24 -13.14 -3.18 3.85
C ILE A 24 -13.85 -1.97 4.46
N GLU A 25 -15.18 -1.95 4.41
CA GLU A 25 -16.00 -0.89 5.00
C GLU A 25 -15.81 -0.82 6.52
N ALA A 26 -15.72 -1.96 7.21
CA ALA A 26 -15.43 -1.98 8.63
C ALA A 26 -14.08 -1.31 8.95
N LEU A 27 -13.02 -1.59 8.16
CA LEU A 27 -11.74 -0.91 8.31
C LEU A 27 -11.85 0.59 8.08
N PHE A 28 -12.51 0.98 7.00
CA PHE A 28 -12.73 2.38 6.66
C PHE A 28 -13.45 3.15 7.79
N PHE A 29 -14.54 2.59 8.32
CA PHE A 29 -15.28 3.21 9.42
C PHE A 29 -14.50 3.22 10.74
N ASP A 30 -13.68 2.21 11.02
CA ASP A 30 -12.80 2.22 12.21
C ASP A 30 -11.76 3.34 12.12
N ILE A 31 -11.19 3.57 10.94
CA ILE A 31 -10.26 4.70 10.70
C ILE A 31 -11.00 6.03 10.88
N CYS A 32 -12.21 6.17 10.34
CA CYS A 32 -13.03 7.37 10.52
C CYS A 32 -13.34 7.62 12.01
N ASN A 33 -13.71 6.59 12.75
CA ASN A 33 -13.94 6.67 14.20
C ASN A 33 -12.67 7.07 14.95
N TYR A 34 -11.52 6.49 14.60
CA TYR A 34 -10.24 6.84 15.21
C TYR A 34 -9.90 8.32 14.97
N LEU A 35 -10.12 8.83 13.75
CA LEU A 35 -9.93 10.23 13.44
C LEU A 35 -10.81 11.14 14.30
N LEU A 36 -12.09 10.79 14.47
CA LEU A 36 -13.02 11.52 15.34
C LEU A 36 -12.57 11.51 16.80
N VAL A 37 -11.94 10.44 17.28
CA VAL A 37 -11.36 10.39 18.63
C VAL A 37 -10.16 11.33 18.74
N LEU A 38 -9.32 11.43 17.71
CA LEU A 38 -8.13 12.29 17.71
C LEU A 38 -8.47 13.79 17.83
N VAL A 39 -9.57 14.22 17.22
CA VAL A 39 -10.00 15.64 17.23
C VAL A 39 -11.10 15.92 18.25
N LYS A 40 -11.53 14.92 19.02
CA LYS A 40 -12.62 15.05 19.96
C LYS A 40 -12.30 16.12 21.01
N ASP A 41 -13.25 17.03 21.22
CA ASP A 41 -13.17 18.12 22.21
C ASP A 41 -12.01 19.12 21.96
N ASP A 42 -11.33 19.03 20.82
CA ASP A 42 -10.28 19.96 20.45
C ASP A 42 -10.86 21.13 19.64
N THR A 43 -10.99 22.26 20.34
CA THR A 43 -11.57 23.52 19.82
C THR A 43 -10.82 24.13 18.62
N ARG A 44 -9.64 23.60 18.26
CA ARG A 44 -8.92 24.02 17.06
C ARG A 44 -9.61 23.55 15.78
N PHE A 45 -10.42 22.50 15.83
CA PHE A 45 -11.04 21.86 14.65
C PHE A 45 -12.54 22.15 14.57
N ASP A 46 -13.06 22.32 13.35
CA ASP A 46 -14.49 22.56 13.10
C ASP A 46 -15.31 21.32 13.48
N SER A 47 -16.30 21.51 14.35
CA SER A 47 -17.18 20.44 14.81
C SER A 47 -18.22 20.03 13.76
N THR A 48 -18.46 20.85 12.73
CA THR A 48 -19.43 20.58 11.67
C THR A 48 -19.08 19.34 10.85
N PRO A 49 -17.89 19.24 10.20
CA PRO A 49 -17.50 18.04 9.46
C PRO A 49 -17.38 16.82 10.37
N GLN A 50 -16.98 16.99 11.64
CA GLN A 50 -16.92 15.91 12.62
C GLN A 50 -18.31 15.32 12.94
N ARG A 51 -19.32 16.19 13.11
CA ARG A 51 -20.71 15.77 13.34
C ARG A 51 -21.26 15.01 12.13
N LEU A 52 -21.07 15.55 10.93
CA LEU A 52 -21.55 14.92 9.70
C LEU A 52 -20.85 13.59 9.41
N LEU A 53 -19.54 13.49 9.68
CA LEU A 53 -18.81 12.22 9.61
C LEU A 53 -19.39 11.19 10.60
N ARG A 54 -19.69 11.61 11.83
CA ARG A 54 -20.31 10.72 12.84
C ARG A 54 -21.68 10.21 12.39
N GLU A 55 -22.51 11.08 11.83
CA GLU A 55 -23.82 10.71 11.28
C GLU A 55 -23.68 9.68 10.14
N ALA A 56 -22.72 9.89 9.24
CA ALA A 56 -22.45 8.95 8.15
C ALA A 56 -21.96 7.58 8.64
N ILE A 57 -21.11 7.54 9.67
CA ILE A 57 -20.66 6.30 10.32
C ILE A 57 -21.84 5.54 10.93
N ILE A 58 -22.72 6.23 11.66
CA ILE A 58 -23.91 5.62 12.28
C ILE A 58 -24.83 5.01 11.21
N ASN A 59 -25.00 5.70 10.10
CA ASN A 59 -25.83 5.27 8.98
C ASN A 59 -25.14 4.26 8.04
N ARG A 60 -23.86 3.91 8.29
CA ARG A 60 -23.05 3.05 7.42
C ARG A 60 -22.99 3.56 5.97
N ASP A 61 -23.00 4.88 5.77
CA ASP A 61 -22.90 5.51 4.45
C ASP A 61 -21.43 5.84 4.15
N ALA A 62 -20.74 4.93 3.45
CA ALA A 62 -19.33 5.07 3.14
C ALA A 62 -19.03 6.27 2.23
N ILE A 63 -19.94 6.61 1.30
CA ILE A 63 -19.76 7.71 0.35
C ILE A 63 -19.84 9.05 1.09
N THR A 64 -20.85 9.22 1.94
CA THR A 64 -20.99 10.45 2.75
C THR A 64 -19.88 10.54 3.80
N ALA A 65 -19.48 9.41 4.40
CA ALA A 65 -18.37 9.37 5.34
C ALA A 65 -17.04 9.77 4.68
N GLU A 66 -16.75 9.30 3.46
CA GLU A 66 -15.53 9.67 2.72
C GLU A 66 -15.46 11.18 2.50
N ARG A 67 -16.55 11.81 2.05
CA ARG A 67 -16.60 13.25 1.83
C ARG A 67 -16.25 14.05 3.09
N HIS A 68 -16.79 13.67 4.25
CA HIS A 68 -16.52 14.37 5.50
C HIS A 68 -15.17 13.98 6.11
N LEU A 69 -14.70 12.75 5.88
CA LEU A 69 -13.35 12.33 6.22
C LEU A 69 -12.32 13.23 5.53
N GLN A 70 -12.49 13.53 4.24
CA GLN A 70 -11.61 14.44 3.50
C GLN A 70 -11.51 15.81 4.18
N GLN A 71 -12.65 16.40 4.54
CA GLN A 71 -12.70 17.70 5.21
C GLN A 71 -11.95 17.69 6.53
N VAL A 72 -12.15 16.67 7.37
CA VAL A 72 -11.45 16.53 8.64
C VAL A 72 -9.94 16.33 8.45
N MET A 73 -9.52 15.45 7.51
CA MET A 73 -8.10 15.20 7.25
C MET A 73 -7.36 16.42 6.72
N LEU A 74 -7.97 17.19 5.82
CA LEU A 74 -7.40 18.44 5.28
C LEU A 74 -7.25 19.49 6.38
N GLU A 75 -8.24 19.61 7.25
CA GLU A 75 -8.18 20.52 8.39
C GLU A 75 -7.07 20.15 9.37
N ILE A 76 -6.92 18.85 9.68
CA ILE A 76 -5.82 18.36 10.51
C ILE A 76 -4.47 18.60 9.83
N ASN A 77 -4.33 18.31 8.53
CA ASN A 77 -3.10 18.58 7.79
C ASN A 77 -2.70 20.07 7.86
N ALA A 78 -3.67 20.98 7.72
CA ALA A 78 -3.42 22.41 7.76
C ALA A 78 -3.04 22.93 9.15
N LYS A 79 -3.62 22.37 10.22
CA LYS A 79 -3.46 22.88 11.60
C LYS A 79 -2.47 22.10 12.46
N ASP A 80 -2.34 20.80 12.25
CA ASP A 80 -1.54 19.90 13.09
C ASP A 80 -1.11 18.62 12.32
N ARG A 81 -0.07 18.75 11.48
CA ARG A 81 0.50 17.60 10.74
C ARG A 81 0.93 16.44 11.63
N LYS A 82 1.35 16.71 12.87
CA LYS A 82 1.75 15.64 13.81
C LYS A 82 0.55 14.80 14.23
N LEU A 83 -0.62 15.43 14.39
CA LEU A 83 -1.85 14.71 14.67
C LEU A 83 -2.28 13.82 13.50
N LEU A 84 -2.11 14.27 12.25
CA LEU A 84 -2.35 13.43 11.06
C LEU A 84 -1.43 12.20 11.05
N GLY A 85 -0.17 12.36 11.48
CA GLY A 85 0.77 11.25 11.62
C GLY A 85 0.28 10.13 12.55
N ARG A 86 -0.58 10.42 13.54
CA ARG A 86 -1.17 9.37 14.39
C ARG A 86 -2.12 8.44 13.64
N VAL A 87 -2.76 8.95 12.58
CA VAL A 87 -3.59 8.14 11.67
C VAL A 87 -2.71 7.16 10.91
N TYR A 88 -1.55 7.61 10.43
CA TYR A 88 -0.56 6.71 9.81
C TYR A 88 -0.11 5.62 10.79
N ASP A 89 0.16 6.00 12.04
CA ASP A 89 0.66 5.07 13.06
C ASP A 89 -0.33 3.93 13.33
N ILE A 90 -1.64 4.19 13.43
CA ILE A 90 -2.62 3.14 13.81
C ILE A 90 -2.67 1.99 12.80
N GLY A 91 -2.37 2.25 11.53
CA GLY A 91 -2.42 1.27 10.45
C GLY A 91 -1.08 0.79 9.91
N THR A 92 0.04 1.20 10.53
CA THR A 92 1.39 0.89 10.03
C THR A 92 2.20 0.06 11.03
N ARG A 93 2.70 -1.09 10.57
CA ARG A 93 3.74 -1.96 11.18
C ARG A 93 3.71 -2.06 12.73
N PRO A 94 2.76 -2.80 13.34
CA PRO A 94 1.63 -3.48 12.70
C PRO A 94 0.33 -2.66 12.74
N MET A 95 -0.62 -3.04 11.88
CA MET A 95 -2.01 -2.57 11.96
C MET A 95 -2.61 -2.88 13.33
N ARG A 96 -3.10 -1.85 14.02
CA ARG A 96 -3.66 -1.94 15.39
C ARG A 96 -5.19 -2.04 15.42
N LEU A 97 -5.86 -1.91 14.27
CA LEU A 97 -7.30 -2.07 14.14
C LEU A 97 -7.66 -3.52 13.84
N MET A 98 -8.63 -4.06 14.58
CA MET A 98 -9.09 -5.44 14.36
C MET A 98 -9.71 -5.66 12.99
N SER A 99 -10.36 -4.64 12.43
CA SER A 99 -10.87 -4.65 11.06
C SER A 99 -9.77 -4.85 10.01
N GLY A 100 -8.60 -4.23 10.20
CA GLY A 100 -7.46 -4.46 9.33
C GLY A 100 -6.90 -5.90 9.43
N MET A 101 -6.93 -6.50 10.62
CA MET A 101 -6.60 -7.92 10.79
C MET A 101 -7.61 -8.85 10.12
N ARG A 102 -8.91 -8.50 10.13
CA ARG A 102 -9.96 -9.29 9.46
C ARG A 102 -9.72 -9.40 7.96
N LEU A 103 -9.26 -8.33 7.31
CA LEU A 103 -8.91 -8.36 5.88
C LEU A 103 -7.89 -9.45 5.56
N PHE A 104 -6.85 -9.58 6.38
CA PHE A 104 -5.84 -10.61 6.17
C PHE A 104 -6.46 -12.02 6.19
N PHE A 105 -7.37 -12.30 7.11
CA PHE A 105 -8.03 -13.61 7.24
C PHE A 105 -9.30 -13.77 6.39
N ASN A 106 -9.64 -12.77 5.57
CA ASN A 106 -10.85 -12.83 4.76
C ASN A 106 -10.76 -14.01 3.75
N PRO A 107 -11.83 -14.82 3.58
CA PRO A 107 -11.79 -15.99 2.71
C PRO A 107 -11.38 -15.70 1.26
N GLN A 108 -11.80 -14.56 0.69
CA GLN A 108 -11.42 -14.19 -0.67
C GLN A 108 -9.94 -13.83 -0.76
N ILE A 109 -9.39 -13.13 0.23
CA ILE A 109 -7.96 -12.82 0.33
C ILE A 109 -7.13 -14.10 0.46
N GLN A 110 -7.57 -15.03 1.32
CA GLN A 110 -6.93 -16.33 1.48
C GLN A 110 -6.96 -17.14 0.18
N GLN A 111 -8.07 -17.17 -0.54
CA GLN A 111 -8.16 -17.83 -1.85
C GLN A 111 -7.22 -17.21 -2.88
N ILE A 112 -7.05 -15.87 -2.89
CA ILE A 112 -6.09 -15.20 -3.78
C ILE A 112 -4.67 -15.63 -3.42
N ALA A 113 -4.33 -15.62 -2.13
CA ALA A 113 -3.02 -16.04 -1.64
C ALA A 113 -2.74 -17.51 -1.99
N GLU A 114 -3.68 -18.41 -1.74
CA GLU A 114 -3.56 -19.84 -2.07
C GLU A 114 -3.33 -20.06 -3.57
N ARG A 115 -4.02 -19.32 -4.45
CA ARG A 115 -3.77 -19.41 -5.91
C ARG A 115 -2.38 -18.90 -6.30
N PHE A 116 -1.89 -17.88 -5.62
CA PHE A 116 -0.59 -17.29 -5.91
C PHE A 116 0.58 -18.16 -5.40
N PHE A 117 0.47 -18.65 -4.16
CA PHE A 117 1.54 -19.41 -3.51
C PHE A 117 1.46 -20.93 -3.77
N GLY A 118 0.26 -21.45 -4.03
CA GLY A 118 -0.06 -22.86 -4.00
C GLY A 118 0.75 -23.70 -4.98
N LYS A 119 1.70 -24.48 -4.43
CA LYS A 119 2.22 -25.68 -5.09
C LYS A 119 1.74 -26.89 -4.28
N PRO A 120 1.01 -27.85 -4.88
CA PRO A 120 0.54 -29.04 -4.17
C PRO A 120 1.67 -29.87 -3.52
N GLU A 121 2.87 -29.80 -4.10
CA GLU A 121 4.05 -30.58 -3.73
C GLU A 121 4.83 -29.96 -2.54
N ASP A 122 4.62 -28.67 -2.24
CA ASP A 122 5.40 -27.89 -1.27
C ASP A 122 4.51 -26.83 -0.60
N PRO A 123 3.90 -27.15 0.57
CA PRO A 123 2.93 -26.25 1.19
C PRO A 123 3.61 -24.99 1.75
N SER A 124 3.20 -23.83 1.24
CA SER A 124 3.68 -22.54 1.71
C SER A 124 3.34 -22.26 3.18
N ILE A 125 4.25 -21.57 3.86
CA ILE A 125 4.04 -21.09 5.23
C ILE A 125 3.81 -19.58 5.14
N LEU A 126 2.55 -19.18 5.12
CA LEU A 126 2.15 -17.79 4.89
C LEU A 126 2.16 -16.97 6.17
N VAL A 127 2.82 -15.82 6.14
CA VAL A 127 2.88 -14.87 7.26
C VAL A 127 2.69 -13.43 6.78
N ARG A 128 2.40 -12.54 7.72
CA ARG A 128 2.55 -11.09 7.51
C ARG A 128 4.01 -10.71 7.81
N PRO A 129 4.73 -10.08 6.88
CA PRO A 129 6.02 -9.50 7.20
C PRO A 129 5.88 -8.48 8.34
N TYR A 130 6.86 -8.37 9.23
CA TYR A 130 6.87 -7.34 10.29
C TYR A 130 6.67 -5.94 9.71
N ASN A 131 7.32 -5.73 8.56
CA ASN A 131 7.28 -4.52 7.77
C ASN A 131 6.16 -4.55 6.69
N GLY A 132 5.20 -5.46 6.81
CA GLY A 132 4.25 -5.78 5.73
C GLY A 132 3.02 -4.88 5.65
N GLU A 133 2.71 -4.10 6.67
CA GLU A 133 1.46 -3.31 6.73
C GLU A 133 1.75 -1.81 6.78
N THR A 134 1.08 -1.02 5.97
CA THR A 134 1.22 0.44 5.96
C THR A 134 -0.08 1.11 5.61
N LEU A 135 -0.55 2.03 6.45
CA LEU A 135 -1.66 2.92 6.15
C LEU A 135 -1.10 4.27 5.73
N HIS A 136 -1.00 4.49 4.43
CA HIS A 136 -0.54 5.75 3.92
C HIS A 136 -1.65 6.80 3.92
N VAL A 137 -1.29 7.97 4.43
CA VAL A 137 -2.08 9.20 4.31
C VAL A 137 -1.29 10.15 3.43
N PHE A 138 -1.81 10.47 2.25
CA PHE A 138 -1.18 11.36 1.29
C PHE A 138 -1.96 12.68 1.24
N PRO A 139 -1.59 13.66 2.08
CA PRO A 139 -2.17 14.99 1.98
C PRO A 139 -1.76 15.68 0.67
N PRO A 140 -2.52 16.69 0.22
CA PRO A 140 -2.17 17.46 -0.97
C PRO A 140 -0.90 18.30 -0.75
N GLY A 141 -0.17 18.60 -1.83
CA GLY A 141 1.01 19.46 -1.83
C GLY A 141 2.29 18.77 -2.31
N GLU A 142 3.09 19.50 -3.11
CA GLU A 142 4.34 19.00 -3.73
C GLU A 142 5.40 18.60 -2.68
N GLU A 143 5.36 19.18 -1.48
CA GLU A 143 6.26 18.80 -0.39
C GLU A 143 6.11 17.34 0.04
N ASN A 144 5.00 16.70 -0.32
CA ASN A 144 4.73 15.30 -0.05
C ASN A 144 5.24 14.37 -1.16
N TYR A 145 5.71 14.89 -2.30
CA TYR A 145 6.20 14.07 -3.42
C TYR A 145 7.47 13.29 -3.05
N ARG A 146 8.21 13.74 -2.05
CA ARG A 146 9.32 12.98 -1.46
C ARG A 146 8.90 11.62 -0.88
N TYR A 147 7.61 11.42 -0.60
CA TYR A 147 7.06 10.16 -0.09
C TYR A 147 6.49 9.28 -1.20
N ASN A 148 6.52 9.74 -2.45
CA ASN A 148 6.19 8.89 -3.59
C ASN A 148 7.34 7.91 -3.84
N LEU A 149 6.95 6.66 -4.08
CA LEU A 149 7.89 5.63 -4.48
C LEU A 149 8.12 5.68 -5.99
N PRO A 150 9.38 5.62 -6.45
CA PRO A 150 9.72 5.55 -7.88
C PRO A 150 9.29 4.20 -8.47
N ILE A 151 9.69 3.89 -9.69
CA ILE A 151 9.53 2.52 -10.21
C ILE A 151 10.38 1.59 -9.35
N HIS A 152 9.73 0.65 -8.67
CA HIS A 152 10.37 -0.25 -7.70
C HIS A 152 9.67 -1.61 -7.63
N GLN A 153 10.32 -2.54 -6.95
CA GLN A 153 9.71 -3.77 -6.42
C GLN A 153 9.54 -3.64 -4.91
N ASP A 154 8.57 -4.34 -4.35
CA ASP A 154 8.34 -4.37 -2.90
C ASP A 154 9.40 -5.22 -2.17
N PHE A 155 9.90 -6.28 -2.82
CA PHE A 155 10.85 -7.22 -2.23
C PHE A 155 12.10 -6.55 -1.62
N PRO A 156 12.82 -5.63 -2.31
CA PRO A 156 13.97 -4.92 -1.74
C PRO A 156 13.72 -4.18 -0.41
N TYR A 157 12.46 -3.79 -0.11
CA TYR A 157 12.09 -3.10 1.12
C TYR A 157 11.68 -4.04 2.26
N LEU A 158 11.29 -5.27 1.94
CA LEU A 158 10.75 -6.23 2.89
C LEU A 158 11.76 -7.34 3.19
N LEU A 159 12.51 -7.75 2.15
CA LEU A 159 13.57 -8.76 2.15
C LEU A 159 13.16 -10.08 2.81
N GLN A 160 11.90 -10.50 2.83
CA GLN A 160 11.51 -11.74 3.53
C GLN A 160 11.62 -12.98 2.64
N SER A 161 11.04 -12.91 1.44
CA SER A 161 11.18 -13.88 0.34
C SER A 161 10.72 -13.22 -0.97
N GLU A 162 11.23 -13.62 -2.12
CA GLU A 162 10.75 -13.12 -3.42
C GLU A 162 9.29 -13.51 -3.67
N LYS A 163 8.85 -14.63 -3.07
CA LYS A 163 7.46 -15.03 -3.00
C LYS A 163 6.70 -14.20 -1.96
N GLN A 164 6.32 -13.00 -2.37
CA GLN A 164 5.45 -12.11 -1.61
C GLN A 164 4.31 -11.58 -2.48
N LEU A 165 3.16 -11.38 -1.85
CA LEU A 165 1.97 -10.80 -2.46
C LEU A 165 1.58 -9.54 -1.70
N THR A 166 1.41 -8.45 -2.43
CA THR A 166 1.01 -7.14 -1.92
C THR A 166 -0.45 -6.88 -2.26
N PHE A 167 -1.24 -6.51 -1.26
CA PHE A 167 -2.58 -5.99 -1.44
C PHE A 167 -2.56 -4.47 -1.27
N TRP A 168 -2.96 -3.76 -2.32
CA TRP A 168 -3.07 -2.30 -2.35
C TRP A 168 -4.55 -1.92 -2.32
N LEU A 169 -5.02 -1.40 -1.19
CA LEU A 169 -6.41 -1.00 -0.97
C LEU A 169 -6.53 0.52 -0.90
N ASN A 170 -7.21 1.13 -1.87
CA ASN A 170 -7.61 2.53 -1.81
C ASN A 170 -8.84 2.68 -0.91
N LEU A 171 -8.70 3.34 0.24
CA LEU A 171 -9.77 3.56 1.21
C LEU A 171 -10.56 4.85 0.95
N THR A 172 -10.04 5.73 0.10
CA THR A 172 -10.72 6.95 -0.39
C THR A 172 -10.80 6.91 -1.91
N ASN A 173 -11.72 7.69 -2.48
CA ASN A 173 -11.77 7.85 -3.93
C ASN A 173 -10.49 8.55 -4.42
N ASN A 174 -9.87 8.03 -5.48
CA ASN A 174 -8.64 8.59 -6.03
C ASN A 174 -8.86 9.72 -7.07
N LEU A 175 -10.12 10.08 -7.35
CA LEU A 175 -10.51 11.18 -8.25
C LEU A 175 -9.91 11.06 -9.67
N ASN A 176 -10.06 9.90 -10.31
CA ASN A 176 -9.43 9.59 -11.62
C ASN A 176 -7.91 9.79 -11.60
N GLY A 177 -7.25 9.44 -10.49
CA GLY A 177 -5.81 9.57 -10.32
C GLY A 177 -5.33 10.96 -9.88
N GLU A 178 -6.21 11.98 -9.77
CA GLU A 178 -5.80 13.30 -9.29
C GLU A 178 -5.34 13.28 -7.83
N ALA A 179 -5.93 12.42 -6.99
CA ALA A 179 -5.47 12.20 -5.61
C ALA A 179 -4.25 11.25 -5.55
N GLY A 180 -3.67 10.91 -6.69
CA GLY A 180 -2.63 9.92 -6.86
C GLY A 180 -3.20 8.50 -6.96
N GLY A 181 -2.30 7.52 -7.05
CA GLY A 181 -2.63 6.11 -7.16
C GLY A 181 -1.40 5.22 -7.11
N VAL A 182 -1.58 4.00 -7.58
CA VAL A 182 -0.48 3.11 -7.97
C VAL A 182 -0.47 3.01 -9.49
N ARG A 183 0.72 3.04 -10.07
CA ARG A 183 0.96 2.63 -11.46
C ARG A 183 1.70 1.31 -11.44
N ILE A 184 1.13 0.31 -12.09
CA ILE A 184 1.61 -1.07 -12.14
C ILE A 184 2.09 -1.33 -13.56
N TYR A 185 3.28 -1.93 -13.70
CA TYR A 185 3.86 -2.29 -14.99
C TYR A 185 3.72 -3.80 -15.20
N PRO A 186 2.74 -4.25 -16.01
CA PRO A 186 2.43 -5.67 -16.13
C PRO A 186 3.62 -6.50 -16.64
N ARG A 187 3.65 -7.78 -16.26
CA ARG A 187 4.63 -8.80 -16.70
C ARG A 187 6.08 -8.58 -16.25
N THR A 188 6.39 -7.45 -15.60
CA THR A 188 7.74 -7.13 -15.13
C THR A 188 8.24 -8.08 -14.02
N HIS A 189 7.33 -8.77 -13.30
CA HIS A 189 7.70 -9.84 -12.36
C HIS A 189 8.44 -11.00 -13.03
N LYS A 190 8.21 -11.24 -14.32
CA LYS A 190 8.90 -12.28 -15.10
C LYS A 190 10.38 -11.94 -15.36
N LEU A 191 10.80 -10.70 -15.11
CA LEU A 191 12.19 -10.25 -15.26
C LEU A 191 13.05 -10.57 -14.03
N GLY A 192 12.46 -11.05 -12.93
CA GLY A 192 13.16 -11.30 -11.67
C GLY A 192 13.59 -10.00 -10.97
N LEU A 193 14.66 -10.07 -10.18
CA LEU A 193 15.21 -8.90 -9.49
C LEU A 193 15.90 -7.93 -10.46
N PRO A 194 15.54 -6.63 -10.45
CA PRO A 194 16.11 -5.67 -11.36
C PRO A 194 17.39 -5.04 -10.81
N LYS A 195 18.21 -4.51 -11.73
CA LYS A 195 19.23 -3.53 -11.36
C LYS A 195 18.56 -2.32 -10.70
N THR A 196 19.02 -2.00 -9.50
CA THR A 196 18.38 -1.02 -8.61
C THR A 196 19.42 -0.08 -8.01
N THR A 197 19.04 1.18 -7.81
CA THR A 197 19.81 2.19 -7.07
C THR A 197 18.97 2.80 -5.95
N LYS A 198 19.58 3.59 -5.06
CA LYS A 198 18.86 4.46 -4.12
C LYS A 198 18.78 5.87 -4.68
N ASN A 199 17.56 6.41 -4.76
CA ASN A 199 17.36 7.81 -5.11
C ASN A 199 17.75 8.76 -3.95
N ALA A 200 17.62 10.06 -4.17
CA ALA A 200 17.98 11.09 -3.17
C ALA A 200 17.22 10.98 -1.83
N PHE A 201 16.09 10.26 -1.79
CA PHE A 201 15.29 10.02 -0.58
C PHE A 201 15.56 8.64 0.05
N GLY A 202 16.49 7.86 -0.52
CA GLY A 202 16.85 6.53 -0.04
C GLY A 202 15.87 5.43 -0.48
N HIS A 203 14.96 5.72 -1.41
CA HIS A 203 14.08 4.73 -2.02
C HIS A 203 14.84 3.94 -3.09
N TYR A 204 14.68 2.61 -3.07
CA TYR A 204 15.09 1.75 -4.17
C TYR A 204 14.31 2.09 -5.44
N GLU A 205 15.03 2.30 -6.53
CA GLU A 205 14.55 2.65 -7.85
C GLU A 205 15.17 1.72 -8.89
N VAL A 206 14.33 1.20 -9.79
CA VAL A 206 14.76 0.39 -10.93
C VAL A 206 15.54 1.28 -11.91
N VAL A 207 16.73 0.83 -12.29
CA VAL A 207 17.55 1.48 -13.32
C VAL A 207 17.10 0.99 -14.69
N THR A 208 16.07 1.64 -15.24
CA THR A 208 15.32 1.18 -16.42
C THR A 208 16.18 1.12 -17.69
N GLU A 209 17.30 1.84 -17.74
CA GLU A 209 18.25 1.81 -18.86
C GLU A 209 18.87 0.42 -19.08
N HIS A 210 18.85 -0.45 -18.07
CA HIS A 210 19.28 -1.84 -18.20
C HIS A 210 18.23 -2.76 -18.86
N TYR A 211 17.04 -2.24 -19.19
CA TYR A 211 15.90 -2.99 -19.70
C TYR A 211 15.34 -2.33 -20.95
N PRO A 212 16.01 -2.46 -22.12
CA PRO A 212 15.61 -1.76 -23.35
C PRO A 212 14.24 -2.19 -23.89
N GLU A 213 13.73 -3.35 -23.50
CA GLU A 213 12.40 -3.84 -23.86
C GLU A 213 11.30 -3.35 -22.91
N PHE A 214 11.65 -2.69 -21.80
CA PHE A 214 10.68 -2.11 -20.89
C PHE A 214 10.04 -0.87 -21.51
N ASP A 215 8.74 -0.94 -21.75
CA ASP A 215 7.95 0.22 -22.17
C ASP A 215 7.28 0.86 -20.95
N GLN A 216 7.75 2.05 -20.57
CA GLN A 216 7.15 2.83 -19.48
C GLN A 216 5.70 3.26 -19.74
N ASN A 217 5.20 3.13 -20.97
CA ASN A 217 3.81 3.43 -21.34
C ASN A 217 2.89 2.20 -21.26
N ASP A 218 3.45 1.00 -21.12
CA ASP A 218 2.70 -0.23 -20.88
C ASP A 218 2.44 -0.37 -19.38
N TYR A 219 1.41 0.32 -18.91
CA TYR A 219 1.05 0.36 -17.50
C TYR A 219 -0.46 0.29 -17.27
N VAL A 220 -0.80 -0.05 -16.04
CA VAL A 220 -2.16 0.06 -15.49
C VAL A 220 -2.12 0.97 -14.27
N GLU A 221 -3.06 1.89 -14.18
CA GLU A 221 -3.20 2.77 -13.02
C GLU A 221 -4.43 2.39 -12.22
N SER A 222 -4.41 2.71 -10.92
CA SER A 222 -5.64 2.63 -10.12
C SER A 222 -6.74 3.52 -10.72
N GLU A 223 -7.93 2.98 -10.87
CA GLU A 223 -9.08 3.67 -11.48
C GLU A 223 -9.77 4.58 -10.45
N SER A 224 -10.72 5.41 -10.90
CA SER A 224 -11.58 6.15 -9.96
C SER A 224 -12.53 5.22 -9.23
N GLY A 225 -12.34 5.10 -7.93
CA GLY A 225 -13.23 4.31 -7.10
C GLY A 225 -12.93 4.42 -5.61
N LEU A 226 -13.99 4.31 -4.80
CA LEU A 226 -13.87 4.02 -3.39
C LEU A 226 -13.64 2.50 -3.23
N PHE A 227 -12.70 2.11 -2.37
CA PHE A 227 -12.44 0.69 -2.02
C PHE A 227 -11.84 -0.17 -3.13
N GLU A 228 -11.11 0.44 -4.06
CA GLU A 228 -10.38 -0.33 -5.05
C GLU A 228 -9.28 -1.17 -4.43
N LEU A 229 -9.23 -2.45 -4.79
CA LEU A 229 -8.27 -3.40 -4.28
C LEU A 229 -7.50 -4.06 -5.43
N TYR A 230 -6.19 -4.04 -5.33
CA TYR A 230 -5.27 -4.73 -6.24
C TYR A 230 -4.45 -5.73 -5.46
N ALA A 231 -4.28 -6.93 -6.01
CA ALA A 231 -3.24 -7.85 -5.58
C ALA A 231 -2.08 -7.76 -6.59
N ILE A 232 -0.86 -7.63 -6.10
CA ILE A 232 0.34 -7.31 -6.88
C ILE A 232 1.46 -8.24 -6.39
N ASP A 233 2.04 -9.02 -7.29
CA ASP A 233 3.27 -9.77 -7.00
C ASP A 233 4.37 -8.80 -6.56
N SER A 234 5.09 -9.11 -5.49
CA SER A 234 6.15 -8.23 -4.98
C SER A 234 7.29 -7.96 -5.96
N LEU A 235 7.44 -8.80 -6.98
CA LEU A 235 8.37 -8.64 -8.09
C LEU A 235 7.79 -7.81 -9.25
N THR A 236 6.50 -7.52 -9.26
CA THR A 236 5.92 -6.61 -10.26
C THR A 236 6.39 -5.20 -9.98
N TRP A 237 6.98 -4.56 -10.99
CA TRP A 237 7.39 -3.17 -10.89
C TRP A 237 6.16 -2.28 -10.80
N HIS A 238 6.21 -1.33 -9.88
CA HIS A 238 5.15 -0.35 -9.69
C HIS A 238 5.71 0.95 -9.11
N SER A 239 4.92 2.01 -9.18
CA SER A 239 5.27 3.34 -8.66
C SER A 239 4.07 4.04 -8.07
N SER A 240 4.32 5.05 -7.22
CA SER A 240 3.27 5.90 -6.68
C SER A 240 2.97 7.06 -7.62
N LEU A 241 1.71 7.22 -8.05
CA LEU A 241 1.31 8.46 -8.72
C LEU A 241 1.18 9.59 -7.68
N PRO A 242 1.78 10.76 -7.92
CA PRO A 242 1.66 11.90 -7.03
C PRO A 242 0.23 12.44 -7.01
N SER A 243 -0.21 12.89 -5.84
CA SER A 243 -1.46 13.65 -5.73
C SER A 243 -1.23 15.05 -6.28
N ILE A 244 -1.99 15.41 -7.31
CA ILE A 244 -2.05 16.78 -7.85
C ILE A 244 -3.31 17.52 -7.37
N ALA A 245 -4.24 16.80 -6.72
CA ALA A 245 -5.40 17.38 -6.07
C ALA A 245 -4.98 18.36 -4.97
N LYS A 246 -5.73 19.46 -4.82
CA LYS A 246 -5.44 20.51 -3.82
C LYS A 246 -6.29 20.37 -2.57
N ASP A 247 -7.42 19.68 -2.69
CA ASP A 247 -8.51 19.59 -1.73
C ASP A 247 -8.93 18.13 -1.49
N SER A 248 -8.01 17.19 -1.68
CA SER A 248 -8.22 15.77 -1.39
C SER A 248 -6.98 15.15 -0.78
N THR A 249 -7.21 14.28 0.19
CA THR A 249 -6.20 13.43 0.83
C THR A 249 -6.47 11.98 0.42
N ARG A 250 -5.45 11.28 -0.08
CA ARG A 250 -5.58 9.85 -0.39
C ARG A 250 -5.25 9.01 0.82
N LEU A 251 -6.15 8.11 1.19
CA LEU A 251 -5.92 7.07 2.18
C LEU A 251 -5.77 5.72 1.48
N THR A 252 -4.62 5.08 1.68
CA THR A 252 -4.33 3.76 1.09
C THR A 252 -3.83 2.83 2.18
N TYR A 253 -4.46 1.66 2.30
CA TYR A 253 -3.94 0.58 3.14
C TYR A 253 -3.21 -0.44 2.27
N ILE A 254 -1.97 -0.73 2.62
CA ILE A 254 -1.15 -1.74 1.95
C ILE A 254 -0.83 -2.83 2.98
N PHE A 255 -1.12 -4.08 2.64
CA PHE A 255 -0.74 -5.22 3.46
C PHE A 255 -0.13 -6.33 2.60
N ARG A 256 0.84 -7.05 3.16
CA ARG A 256 1.57 -8.10 2.43
C ARG A 256 1.43 -9.46 3.08
N ILE A 257 1.52 -10.48 2.25
CA ILE A 257 1.63 -11.89 2.60
C ILE A 257 2.96 -12.40 2.05
N SER A 258 3.73 -13.11 2.86
CA SER A 258 5.01 -13.71 2.47
C SER A 258 5.00 -15.20 2.76
N ASP A 259 5.59 -15.98 1.85
CA ASP A 259 5.89 -17.38 2.10
C ASP A 259 7.26 -17.53 2.77
N ILE A 260 7.29 -17.90 4.05
CA ILE A 260 8.52 -18.21 4.80
C ILE A 260 8.91 -19.68 4.73
N GLY A 261 8.17 -20.51 4.01
CA GLY A 261 8.59 -21.84 3.60
C GLY A 261 9.53 -21.80 2.39
N ALA A 262 9.59 -20.67 1.68
CA ALA A 262 10.36 -20.51 0.46
C ALA A 262 11.87 -20.70 0.68
N GLN A 263 12.55 -21.32 -0.29
CA GLN A 263 13.98 -21.66 -0.20
C GLN A 263 14.88 -20.41 -0.15
N ASP A 264 14.43 -19.33 -0.78
CA ASP A 264 15.07 -18.01 -0.86
C ASP A 264 14.78 -17.12 0.36
N ARG A 265 14.10 -17.66 1.39
CA ARG A 265 13.77 -16.91 2.60
C ARG A 265 15.03 -16.31 3.24
N VAL A 266 14.95 -15.02 3.54
CA VAL A 266 15.91 -14.33 4.39
C VAL A 266 15.33 -14.21 5.82
N PRO A 267 16.00 -14.76 6.84
CA PRO A 267 15.57 -14.59 8.22
C PRO A 267 15.49 -13.12 8.63
N TYR A 268 14.37 -12.72 9.25
CA TYR A 268 14.12 -11.37 9.79
C TYR A 268 13.92 -10.24 8.77
N GLY A 269 13.97 -10.51 7.47
CA GLY A 269 13.68 -9.52 6.43
C GLY A 269 14.51 -8.24 6.53
N ALA A 270 13.94 -7.12 6.11
CA ALA A 270 14.52 -5.78 6.20
C ALA A 270 14.33 -5.14 7.59
N ASP A 271 14.18 -5.95 8.65
CA ASP A 271 14.02 -5.45 10.01
C ASP A 271 15.32 -4.80 10.51
N ARG A 272 15.42 -3.48 10.31
CA ARG A 272 16.55 -2.66 10.79
C ARG A 272 16.62 -2.55 12.31
N SER A 273 15.59 -2.97 13.05
CA SER A 273 15.65 -3.07 14.51
C SER A 273 16.36 -4.35 14.96
N ASN A 274 16.56 -5.30 14.04
CA ASN A 274 17.30 -6.53 14.28
C ASN A 274 18.82 -6.30 14.05
N PRO A 275 19.70 -6.69 14.97
CA PRO A 275 21.16 -6.60 14.79
C PRO A 275 21.70 -7.37 13.58
N LYS A 276 20.93 -8.33 13.05
CA LYS A 276 21.26 -9.10 11.84
C LYS A 276 20.52 -8.62 10.60
N GLY A 277 19.76 -7.53 10.70
CA GLY A 277 19.08 -6.92 9.56
C GLY A 277 20.10 -6.51 8.52
N LYS A 278 19.94 -7.00 7.30
CA LYS A 278 20.76 -6.64 6.15
C LYS A 278 19.95 -5.80 5.19
N SER A 279 20.61 -4.87 4.52
CA SER A 279 20.01 -4.11 3.42
C SER A 279 19.97 -4.96 2.14
N PHE A 280 19.32 -4.46 1.10
CA PHE A 280 19.23 -5.19 -0.17
C PHE A 280 20.62 -5.29 -0.80
N GLU A 281 21.40 -4.21 -0.78
CA GLU A 281 22.75 -4.18 -1.32
C GLU A 281 23.74 -5.11 -0.58
N ASP A 282 23.47 -5.45 0.69
CA ASP A 282 24.29 -6.41 1.46
C ASP A 282 24.05 -7.87 1.05
N LEU A 283 22.86 -8.17 0.54
CA LEU A 283 22.40 -9.52 0.20
C LEU A 283 22.45 -9.80 -1.29
N TYR A 284 22.22 -8.76 -2.09
CA TYR A 284 22.08 -8.79 -3.55
C TYR A 284 22.99 -7.73 -4.19
N PRO A 285 24.30 -7.71 -3.89
CA PRO A 285 25.23 -6.69 -4.40
C PRO A 285 25.31 -6.66 -5.92
N GLU A 286 25.08 -7.80 -6.59
CA GLU A 286 25.01 -7.89 -8.04
C GLU A 286 23.80 -7.17 -8.63
N PHE A 287 22.74 -6.92 -7.86
CA PHE A 287 21.56 -6.18 -8.31
C PHE A 287 21.58 -4.71 -7.90
N TYR A 288 22.52 -4.31 -7.04
CA TYR A 288 22.64 -2.93 -6.59
C TYR A 288 23.68 -2.15 -7.41
N ILE A 289 23.31 -0.95 -7.84
CA ILE A 289 24.21 0.00 -8.52
C ILE A 289 24.43 1.18 -7.59
N GLU A 290 25.66 1.34 -7.11
CA GLU A 290 26.05 2.54 -6.37
C GLU A 290 26.23 3.70 -7.37
N LEU A 291 25.40 4.73 -7.25
CA LEU A 291 25.60 5.95 -8.01
C LEU A 291 26.87 6.64 -7.50
N VAL A 292 27.89 6.68 -8.34
CA VAL A 292 29.07 7.52 -8.09
C VAL A 292 28.58 8.96 -8.09
N THR A 293 28.50 9.56 -6.91
CA THR A 293 28.20 10.99 -6.78
C THR A 293 29.34 11.76 -7.44
N GLN A 294 29.03 12.44 -8.54
CA GLN A 294 29.93 13.42 -9.16
C GLN A 294 29.91 14.72 -8.36
#